data_AF-A0AAU2I585-F1
#
_entry.id   AF-A0AAU2I585-F1
#
_cell.length_a   1.000
_cell.length_b   1.000
_cell.length_c   1.000
_cell.angle_alpha   90.00
_cell.angle_beta   90.00
_cell.angle_gamma   90.00
#
_symmetry.space_group_name_H-M   'P 1'
#
loop_
_entity.id
_entity.type
_entity.pdbx_description
1 polymer ?
#
loop_
_entity_poly.entity_id
_entity_poly.type
_entity_poly.pdbx_seq_one_letter_code
_entity_poly.pdbx_strand_id
1 'polypeptide(L)'
;MVMRSGNSEHYNAGMTVFHCSKCGTAITPDLVELAPAPDVSDSLQDRDKKTRRAASTVRQGHHAIDPESWGPPYVLQDDQDNPRPAQSRGPLVCNEEGFLVSAGTAGTILVNPEDASDLQPLPN
;
A
#
# COMPACT_ATOMS: atom_id res chain seq x y z
N MET A 1 25.75 -43.23 -1.50
CA MET A 1 26.12 -42.48 -2.72
C MET A 1 25.68 -41.04 -2.51
N VAL A 2 26.65 -40.15 -2.38
CA VAL A 2 26.48 -38.69 -2.26
C VAL A 2 26.21 -38.13 -3.66
N MET A 3 25.30 -37.18 -3.78
CA MET A 3 25.49 -35.98 -4.61
C MET A 3 24.72 -34.81 -3.96
N ARG A 4 25.45 -33.95 -3.26
CA ARG A 4 25.10 -32.53 -3.04
C ARG A 4 25.37 -31.78 -4.34
N SER A 5 24.49 -30.86 -4.70
CA SER A 5 24.71 -29.62 -5.46
C SER A 5 23.32 -28.98 -5.58
N GLY A 6 22.98 -27.88 -4.90
CA GLY A 6 23.66 -26.60 -4.99
C GLY A 6 22.92 -25.76 -6.00
N ASN A 7 21.74 -25.25 -5.64
CA ASN A 7 21.14 -24.11 -6.35
C ASN A 7 21.01 -22.99 -5.33
N SER A 8 22.03 -22.14 -5.34
CA SER A 8 21.97 -20.76 -4.92
C SER A 8 20.69 -20.12 -5.44
N GLU A 9 19.72 -19.91 -4.54
CA GLU A 9 18.61 -19.00 -4.75
C GLU A 9 19.20 -17.59 -4.89
N HIS A 10 19.59 -17.26 -6.12
CA HIS A 10 19.69 -15.88 -6.53
C HIS A 10 18.28 -15.31 -6.45
N TYR A 11 17.92 -14.74 -5.29
CA TYR A 11 16.87 -13.74 -5.23
C TYR A 11 17.31 -12.61 -6.16
N ASN A 12 16.90 -12.69 -7.42
CA ASN A 12 16.82 -11.50 -8.26
C ASN A 12 15.85 -10.59 -7.53
N ALA A 13 16.39 -9.62 -6.79
CA ALA A 13 15.65 -8.42 -6.43
C ALA A 13 15.22 -7.79 -7.75
N GLY A 14 14.05 -8.20 -8.25
CA GLY A 14 13.52 -7.74 -9.53
C GLY A 14 13.34 -6.23 -9.43
N MET A 15 14.05 -5.50 -10.27
CA MET A 15 13.81 -4.07 -10.43
C MET A 15 12.53 -3.91 -11.26
N THR A 16 11.58 -3.15 -10.72
CA THR A 16 10.27 -2.91 -11.32
C THR A 16 10.10 -1.42 -11.60
N VAL A 17 9.65 -1.10 -12.82
CA VAL A 17 9.22 0.26 -13.20
C VAL A 17 7.72 0.25 -13.43
N PHE A 18 7.01 1.09 -12.70
CA PHE A 18 5.57 1.24 -12.90
C PHE A 18 5.30 2.25 -14.02
N HIS A 19 4.38 1.91 -14.92
CA HIS A 19 4.03 2.73 -16.07
C HIS A 19 2.55 3.08 -16.04
N CYS A 20 2.20 4.26 -16.55
CA CYS A 20 0.81 4.66 -16.73
C CYS A 20 0.14 3.75 -17.75
N SER A 21 -0.96 3.10 -17.36
CA SER A 21 -1.71 2.20 -18.26
C SER A 21 -2.32 2.91 -19.47
N LYS A 22 -2.54 4.24 -19.38
CA LYS A 22 -3.13 5.03 -20.46
C LYS A 22 -2.12 5.47 -21.52
N CYS A 23 -0.95 5.95 -21.11
CA CYS A 23 0.03 6.57 -22.03
C CYS A 23 1.39 5.88 -22.05
N GLY A 24 1.64 4.89 -21.19
CA GLY A 24 2.89 4.14 -21.13
C GLY A 24 4.07 4.91 -20.52
N THR A 25 3.89 6.16 -20.10
CA THR A 25 4.93 6.94 -19.42
C THR A 25 5.32 6.27 -18.10
N ALA A 26 6.61 6.14 -17.84
CA ALA A 26 7.13 5.68 -16.55
C ALA A 26 6.67 6.64 -15.43
N ILE A 27 6.13 6.07 -14.37
CA ILE A 27 5.65 6.78 -13.17
C ILE A 27 6.73 6.79 -12.10
N THR A 28 7.55 5.73 -12.05
CA THR A 28 8.60 5.54 -11.06
C THR A 28 9.96 5.34 -11.72
N PRO A 29 11.08 5.52 -11.00
CA PRO A 29 12.35 4.92 -11.37
C PRO A 29 12.30 3.39 -11.18
N ASP A 30 13.44 2.71 -11.36
CA ASP A 30 13.62 1.31 -10.97
C ASP A 30 13.43 1.16 -9.45
N LEU A 31 12.47 0.32 -9.06
CA LEU A 31 12.15 0.04 -7.65
C LEU A 31 12.45 -1.41 -7.29
N VAL A 32 13.00 -1.62 -6.10
CA VAL A 32 13.21 -2.96 -5.52
C VAL A 32 12.01 -3.34 -4.65
N GLU A 33 11.52 -4.57 -4.77
CA GLU A 33 10.43 -5.07 -3.93
C GLU A 33 10.88 -5.31 -2.48
N LEU A 34 10.10 -4.81 -1.52
CA LEU A 34 10.20 -5.09 -0.09
C LEU A 34 9.15 -6.12 0.32
N ALA A 35 9.60 -7.23 0.90
CA ALA A 35 8.72 -8.18 1.57
C ALA A 35 8.33 -7.70 2.98
N PRO A 36 7.11 -8.03 3.43
CA PRO A 36 5.88 -7.26 3.23
C PRO A 36 5.91 -5.86 3.87
N ALA A 37 4.89 -5.04 3.57
CA ALA A 37 4.78 -3.66 4.07
C ALA A 37 4.99 -3.60 5.61
N PRO A 38 5.86 -2.70 6.10
CA PRO A 38 6.18 -2.65 7.52
C PRO A 38 4.95 -2.29 8.36
N ASP A 39 4.88 -2.88 9.55
CA ASP A 39 3.90 -2.47 10.54
C ASP A 39 4.27 -1.09 11.10
N VAL A 40 3.34 -0.14 11.07
CA VAL A 40 3.64 1.26 11.35
C VAL A 40 2.62 1.83 12.34
N SER A 41 3.14 2.60 13.29
CA SER A 41 2.37 3.43 14.23
C SER A 41 1.55 4.48 13.49
N ASP A 42 0.23 4.48 13.71
CA ASP A 42 -0.68 5.54 13.25
C ASP A 42 -0.70 6.79 14.17
N SER A 43 0.30 6.95 15.04
CA SER A 43 0.35 8.08 15.98
C SER A 43 0.33 9.42 15.25
N LEU A 44 -0.59 10.30 15.65
CA LEU A 44 -0.66 11.68 15.14
C LEU A 44 0.60 12.50 15.45
N GLN A 45 1.43 12.05 16.40
CA GLN A 45 2.70 12.71 16.76
C GLN A 45 3.79 12.49 15.70
N ASP A 46 3.68 11.42 14.91
CA ASP A 46 4.68 11.03 13.90
C ASP A 46 4.44 11.74 12.55
N ARG A 47 3.36 12.52 12.43
CA ARG A 47 3.00 13.28 11.23
C ARG A 47 3.76 14.59 11.15
N ASP A 48 4.15 14.97 9.94
CA ASP A 48 4.73 16.28 9.68
C ASP A 48 3.79 17.41 10.14
N LYS A 49 4.32 18.37 10.90
CA LYS A 49 3.49 19.38 11.58
C LYS A 49 2.83 20.35 10.60
N LYS A 50 3.46 20.59 9.45
CA LYS A 50 2.99 21.56 8.45
C LYS A 50 2.01 20.93 7.46
N THR A 51 2.39 19.79 6.90
CA THR A 51 1.63 19.11 5.84
C THR A 51 0.64 18.07 6.38
N ARG A 52 0.77 17.70 7.67
CA ARG A 52 -0.03 16.66 8.33
C ARG A 52 0.09 15.27 7.69
N ARG A 53 1.06 15.09 6.80
CA ARG A 53 1.39 13.80 6.15
C ARG A 53 2.14 12.92 7.13
N ALA A 54 1.80 11.63 7.14
CA ALA A 54 2.64 10.64 7.80
C ALA A 54 3.94 10.46 7.02
N ALA A 55 5.02 10.12 7.71
CA ALA A 55 6.25 9.71 7.05
C ALA A 55 6.00 8.47 6.18
N SER A 56 6.65 8.38 5.02
CA SER A 56 6.52 7.18 4.19
C SER A 56 7.11 5.98 4.92
N THR A 57 6.35 4.90 4.91
CA THR A 57 6.72 3.61 5.50
C THR A 57 7.56 2.79 4.53
N VAL A 58 7.54 3.17 3.25
CA VAL A 58 8.33 2.59 2.16
C VAL A 58 9.57 3.45 1.93
N ARG A 59 10.74 2.83 1.91
CA ARG A 59 12.01 3.54 1.64
C ARG A 59 12.06 3.95 0.17
N GLN A 60 12.71 5.07 -0.12
CA GLN A 60 12.95 5.52 -1.49
C GLN A 60 13.69 4.43 -2.29
N GLY A 61 13.38 4.30 -3.59
CA GLY A 61 13.89 3.26 -4.48
C GLY A 61 13.29 1.88 -4.23
N HIS A 62 12.21 1.79 -3.43
CA HIS A 62 11.55 0.53 -3.12
C HIS A 62 10.03 0.62 -3.29
N HIS A 63 9.41 -0.54 -3.44
CA HIS A 63 7.96 -0.70 -3.37
C HIS A 63 7.59 -1.85 -2.44
N ALA A 64 6.37 -1.85 -1.93
CA ALA A 64 5.81 -2.97 -1.18
C ALA A 64 4.40 -3.28 -1.67
N ILE A 65 3.98 -4.54 -1.53
CA ILE A 65 2.59 -4.94 -1.78
C ILE A 65 1.82 -4.82 -0.47
N ASP A 66 0.75 -4.01 -0.48
CA ASP A 66 -0.22 -3.95 0.61
C ASP A 66 -1.29 -5.03 0.42
N PRO A 67 -1.36 -6.04 1.30
CA PRO A 67 -2.36 -7.10 1.18
C PRO A 67 -3.79 -6.65 1.50
N GLU A 68 -3.97 -5.47 2.12
CA GLU A 68 -5.28 -5.00 2.56
C GLU A 68 -6.12 -4.44 1.39
N SER A 69 -7.44 -4.64 1.46
CA SER A 69 -8.41 -3.97 0.59
C SER A 69 -8.55 -2.51 0.99
N TRP A 70 -8.39 -1.62 0.01
CA TRP A 70 -8.51 -0.18 0.22
C TRP A 70 -9.57 0.47 -0.67
N GLY A 71 -10.30 1.41 -0.08
CA GLY A 71 -11.25 2.26 -0.79
C GLY A 71 -12.56 1.56 -1.15
N PRO A 72 -13.35 2.12 -2.09
CA PRO A 72 -14.61 1.53 -2.51
C PRO A 72 -14.39 0.25 -3.36
N PRO A 73 -15.40 -0.64 -3.46
CA PRO A 73 -16.70 -0.52 -2.81
C PRO A 73 -16.63 -0.74 -1.30
N TYR A 74 -17.56 -0.12 -0.56
CA TYR A 74 -17.75 -0.37 0.86
C TYR A 74 -18.97 -1.27 1.04
N VAL A 75 -18.84 -2.30 1.86
CA VAL A 75 -19.89 -3.30 2.11
C VAL A 75 -20.22 -3.35 3.60
N LEU A 76 -21.47 -3.70 3.94
CA LEU A 76 -21.89 -3.85 5.33
C LEU A 76 -21.03 -4.89 6.05
N GLN A 77 -20.63 -4.57 7.28
CA GLN A 77 -19.97 -5.52 8.15
C GLN A 77 -20.98 -6.55 8.66
N ASP A 78 -20.53 -7.81 8.77
CA ASP A 78 -21.36 -8.89 9.31
C ASP A 78 -21.71 -8.67 10.79
N ASP A 79 -20.79 -8.06 11.55
CA ASP A 79 -20.95 -7.76 12.98
C ASP A 79 -21.15 -6.26 13.20
N GLN A 80 -22.40 -5.86 13.42
CA GLN A 80 -22.79 -4.47 13.67
C GLN A 80 -22.68 -4.08 15.15
N ASP A 81 -22.60 -5.06 16.06
CA ASP A 81 -22.49 -4.82 17.51
C ASP A 81 -21.03 -4.55 17.93
N ASN A 82 -20.06 -5.04 17.16
CA ASN A 82 -18.64 -4.81 17.36
C ASN A 82 -17.96 -4.31 16.07
N PRO A 83 -18.21 -3.05 15.68
CA PRO A 83 -17.76 -2.53 14.40
C PRO A 83 -16.25 -2.38 14.34
N ARG A 84 -15.69 -2.74 13.20
CA ARG A 84 -14.26 -2.61 12.89
C ARG A 84 -14.00 -1.43 11.97
N PRO A 85 -12.79 -0.86 11.98
CA PRO A 85 -12.36 0.10 10.98
C PRO A 85 -12.63 -0.38 9.55
N ALA A 86 -12.94 0.53 8.63
CA ALA A 86 -13.20 0.17 7.24
C ALA A 86 -12.00 -0.48 6.54
N GLN A 87 -10.81 -0.18 7.04
CA GLN A 87 -9.56 -0.86 6.79
C GLN A 87 -8.73 -0.76 8.09
N SER A 88 -7.73 -1.61 8.30
CA SER A 88 -7.01 -1.81 9.56
C SER A 88 -6.46 -0.52 10.18
N ARG A 89 -6.05 0.43 9.32
CA ARG A 89 -5.53 1.76 9.69
C ARG A 89 -6.50 2.91 9.39
N GLY A 90 -7.74 2.57 9.07
CA GLY A 90 -8.79 3.48 8.66
C GLY A 90 -9.67 3.95 9.82
N PRO A 91 -10.56 4.92 9.56
CA PRO A 91 -11.63 5.24 10.49
C PRO A 91 -12.70 4.14 10.49
N LEU A 92 -13.56 4.16 11.51
CA LEU A 92 -14.90 3.55 11.39
C LEU A 92 -15.69 4.33 10.32
N VAL A 93 -16.28 3.62 9.38
CA VAL A 93 -17.15 4.20 8.34
C VAL A 93 -18.53 3.59 8.50
N CYS A 94 -19.57 4.42 8.42
CA CYS A 94 -20.96 3.98 8.44
C CYS A 94 -21.82 4.80 7.48
N ASN A 95 -22.95 4.23 7.09
CA ASN A 95 -24.05 4.90 6.38
C ASN A 95 -25.37 4.63 7.13
N GLU A 96 -26.51 4.92 6.50
CA GLU A 96 -27.84 4.69 7.07
C GLU A 96 -28.13 3.20 7.37
N GLU A 97 -27.42 2.28 6.72
CA GLU A 97 -27.64 0.83 6.83
C GLU A 97 -26.75 0.17 7.90
N GLY A 98 -25.63 0.81 8.28
CA GLY A 98 -24.73 0.33 9.32
C GLY A 98 -23.26 0.66 9.09
N PHE A 99 -22.39 -0.04 9.83
CA PHE A 99 -20.94 0.03 9.70
C PHE A 99 -20.45 -0.75 8.48
N LEU A 100 -19.46 -0.18 7.80
CA LEU A 100 -18.95 -0.65 6.52
C LEU A 100 -17.49 -1.05 6.59
N VAL A 101 -17.10 -2.03 5.77
CA VAL A 101 -15.71 -2.43 5.51
C VAL A 101 -15.37 -2.23 4.04
N SER A 102 -14.12 -1.87 3.74
CA SER A 102 -13.62 -1.79 2.37
C SER A 102 -13.59 -3.19 1.75
N ALA A 103 -14.28 -3.33 0.63
CA ALA A 103 -14.15 -4.45 -0.30
C ALA A 103 -13.47 -3.98 -1.60
N GLY A 104 -12.66 -2.93 -1.50
CA GLY A 104 -11.85 -2.41 -2.58
C GLY A 104 -10.72 -3.35 -2.99
N THR A 105 -9.91 -2.89 -3.94
CA THR A 105 -8.78 -3.66 -4.44
C THR A 105 -7.78 -3.96 -3.33
N ALA A 106 -7.43 -5.24 -3.19
CA ALA A 106 -6.32 -5.71 -2.36
C ALA A 106 -5.05 -5.92 -3.20
N GLY A 107 -3.90 -6.04 -2.55
CA GLY A 107 -2.63 -6.25 -3.24
C GLY A 107 -2.14 -4.99 -3.97
N THR A 108 -2.47 -3.82 -3.43
CA THR A 108 -2.07 -2.55 -4.05
C THR A 108 -0.58 -2.28 -3.85
N ILE A 109 0.02 -1.50 -4.74
CA ILE A 109 1.44 -1.15 -4.67
C ILE A 109 1.62 0.14 -3.87
N LEU A 110 2.43 0.05 -2.82
CA LEU A 110 2.89 1.20 -2.06
C LEU A 110 4.29 1.60 -2.54
N VAL A 111 4.46 2.88 -2.85
CA VAL A 111 5.75 3.48 -3.21
C VAL A 111 6.05 4.66 -2.29
N ASN A 112 7.32 5.04 -2.19
CA ASN A 112 7.65 6.32 -1.58
C ASN A 112 7.10 7.46 -2.47
N PRO A 113 6.42 8.48 -1.91
CA PRO A 113 5.90 9.60 -2.70
C PRO A 113 6.96 10.32 -3.56
N GLU A 114 8.21 10.36 -3.09
CA GLU A 114 9.32 10.98 -3.83
C GLU A 114 9.75 10.16 -5.06
N ASP A 115 9.44 8.86 -5.12
CA ASP A 115 9.68 8.02 -6.30
C ASP A 115 8.61 8.19 -7.38
N ALA A 116 7.51 8.90 -7.08
CA ALA A 116 6.41 9.17 -7.99
C ALA A 116 6.03 10.66 -8.00
N SER A 117 7.02 11.54 -7.87
CA SER A 117 6.82 12.99 -7.72
C SER A 117 6.07 13.66 -8.88
N ASP A 118 6.10 13.03 -10.05
CA ASP A 118 5.43 13.53 -11.26
C ASP A 118 3.91 13.26 -11.23
N LEU A 119 3.44 12.38 -10.33
CA LEU A 119 2.02 12.18 -10.11
C LEU A 119 1.40 13.41 -9.45
N GLN A 120 0.50 14.05 -10.18
CA GLN A 120 -0.34 15.11 -9.64
C GLN A 120 -1.64 14.52 -9.05
N PRO A 121 -2.19 15.11 -7.99
CA PRO A 121 -3.54 14.79 -7.55
C PRO A 121 -4.53 14.93 -8.71
N LEU A 122 -5.58 14.10 -8.70
CA LEU A 122 -6.69 14.32 -9.62
C LEU A 122 -7.27 15.73 -9.37
N PRO A 123 -7.58 16.50 -10.42
CA PRO A 123 -8.27 17.77 -10.27
C PRO A 123 -9.60 17.53 -9.55
N ASN A 124 -9.94 18.44 -8.61
CA ASN A 124 -11.19 18.42 -7.87
C ASN A 124 -12.42 18.51 -8.78
#